data_AF-A0A7T6XVL4-F1
#
_entry.id   AF-A0A7T6XVL4-F1
#
_cell.length_a   1.000
_cell.length_b   1.000
_cell.length_c   1.000
_cell.angle_alpha   90.00
_cell.angle_beta   90.00
_cell.angle_gamma   90.00
#
_symmetry.space_group_name_H-M   'P 1'
#
loop_
_entity.id
_entity.type
_entity.pdbx_description
1 polymer ?
#
loop_
_entity_poly.entity_id
_entity_poly.type
_entity_poly.pdbx_seq_one_letter_code
_entity_poly.pdbx_strand_id
1 'polypeptide(L)'
;MTDLGGFIIQLIHLIFIYIGQQLNVPRMPTIFPTWPHILFGVLEPISLALGSVFPVYDLRGFIAGQTPTIVAPATLHPSSIALAYQLGNLYSLLFLVGVGVCHATTEPRVLHNYLIGLAIADTLQDGML
;
A
#
# COMPACT_ATOMS: atom_id res chain seq x y z
N MET A 1 -19.98 11.60 5.44
CA MET A 1 -18.89 10.76 5.98
C MET A 1 -18.49 9.82 4.85
N THR A 2 -17.32 10.09 4.29
CA THR A 2 -16.77 9.47 3.08
C THR A 2 -16.32 8.04 3.38
N ASP A 3 -17.12 7.10 2.92
CA ASP A 3 -16.86 5.66 2.95
C ASP A 3 -15.54 5.37 2.24
N LEU A 4 -14.63 4.67 2.94
CA LEU A 4 -13.34 4.20 2.46
C LEU A 4 -13.48 3.37 1.16
N GLY A 5 -14.60 2.66 0.99
CA GLY A 5 -14.97 1.96 -0.23
C GLY A 5 -15.19 2.89 -1.43
N GLY A 6 -15.65 4.13 -1.21
CA GLY A 6 -15.73 5.16 -2.25
C GLY A 6 -14.34 5.61 -2.72
N PHE A 7 -13.36 5.69 -1.81
CA PHE A 7 -11.98 6.03 -2.14
C PHE A 7 -11.29 4.90 -2.93
N ILE A 8 -11.54 3.64 -2.55
CA ILE A 8 -11.01 2.45 -3.23
C ILE A 8 -11.60 2.29 -4.64
N ILE A 9 -12.91 2.49 -4.83
CA ILE A 9 -13.54 2.51 -6.16
C ILE A 9 -12.92 3.60 -7.05
N GLN A 10 -12.60 4.76 -6.47
CA GLN A 10 -11.96 5.87 -7.18
C GLN A 10 -10.50 5.56 -7.55
N LEU A 11 -9.78 4.83 -6.70
CA LEU A 11 -8.41 4.37 -6.94
C LEU A 11 -8.37 3.30 -8.04
N ILE A 12 -9.31 2.34 -8.02
CA ILE A 12 -9.49 1.33 -9.08
C ILE A 12 -9.86 2.00 -10.41
N HIS A 13 -10.76 2.99 -10.40
CA HIS A 13 -11.06 3.80 -11.59
C HIS A 13 -9.83 4.55 -12.11
N LEU A 14 -8.97 5.09 -11.23
CA LEU A 14 -7.72 5.72 -11.62
C LEU A 14 -6.71 4.73 -12.22
N ILE A 15 -6.64 3.49 -11.70
CA ILE A 15 -5.79 2.42 -12.24
C ILE A 15 -6.29 1.96 -13.62
N PHE A 16 -7.61 1.85 -13.82
CA PHE A 16 -8.19 1.53 -15.13
C PHE A 16 -8.01 2.66 -16.14
N ILE A 17 -8.19 3.92 -15.72
CA ILE A 17 -7.88 5.10 -16.55
C ILE A 17 -6.38 5.10 -16.89
N TYR A 18 -5.51 4.75 -15.95
CA TYR A 18 -4.07 4.67 -16.15
C TYR A 18 -3.66 3.61 -17.18
N ILE A 19 -4.21 2.39 -17.10
CA ILE A 19 -4.00 1.35 -18.13
C ILE A 19 -4.56 1.80 -19.48
N GLY A 20 -5.71 2.48 -19.49
CA GLY A 20 -6.31 3.04 -20.72
C GLY A 20 -5.50 4.18 -21.35
N GLN A 21 -4.84 5.02 -20.53
CA GLN A 21 -4.03 6.16 -20.99
C GLN A 21 -2.68 5.71 -21.59
N GLN A 22 -2.16 4.54 -21.19
CA GLN A 22 -0.93 3.96 -21.78
C GLN A 22 -1.10 3.57 -23.26
N LEU A 23 -2.33 3.51 -23.79
CA LEU A 23 -2.60 3.26 -25.21
C LEU A 23 -2.57 4.51 -26.09
N ASN A 24 -2.52 5.73 -25.53
CA ASN A 24 -2.72 6.96 -26.34
C ASN A 24 -1.89 8.20 -25.93
N VAL A 25 -0.85 8.10 -25.08
CA VAL A 25 -0.06 9.28 -24.63
C VAL A 25 1.39 9.23 -25.15
N PRO A 26 1.92 10.32 -25.73
CA PRO A 26 3.31 10.37 -26.20
C PRO A 26 4.31 10.28 -25.04
N ARG A 27 5.33 9.43 -25.21
CA ARG A 27 6.30 9.07 -24.17
C ARG A 27 7.23 10.24 -23.81
N MET A 28 7.13 10.73 -22.57
CA MET A 28 8.16 11.58 -21.95
C MET A 28 9.30 10.71 -21.38
N PRO A 29 10.53 11.23 -21.20
CA PRO A 29 11.74 10.43 -21.03
C PRO A 29 11.96 9.88 -19.61
N THR A 30 11.01 10.04 -18.69
CA THR A 30 11.05 9.44 -17.36
C THR A 30 10.32 8.11 -17.38
N ILE A 31 10.92 7.08 -16.77
CA ILE A 31 10.33 5.72 -16.66
C ILE A 31 8.95 5.76 -16.01
N PHE A 32 8.72 6.75 -15.15
CA PHE A 32 7.44 7.05 -14.51
C PHE A 32 6.78 8.31 -15.11
N PRO A 33 5.47 8.29 -15.36
CA PRO A 33 4.68 9.52 -15.44
C PRO A 33 4.63 10.21 -14.07
N THR A 34 4.48 11.53 -14.04
CA THR A 34 4.61 12.36 -12.83
C THR A 34 3.66 11.97 -11.69
N TRP A 35 2.39 11.67 -12.01
CA TRP A 35 1.38 11.35 -11.00
C TRP A 35 1.64 10.01 -10.28
N PRO A 36 1.87 8.88 -10.97
CA PRO A 36 2.20 7.61 -10.32
C PRO A 36 3.54 7.65 -9.56
N HIS A 37 4.49 8.49 -9.97
CA HIS A 37 5.73 8.68 -9.20
C HIS A 37 5.48 9.28 -7.82
N ILE A 38 4.57 10.26 -7.72
CA ILE A 38 4.22 10.88 -6.44
C ILE A 38 3.53 9.84 -5.54
N LEU A 39 2.61 9.04 -6.08
CA LEU A 39 1.89 8.03 -5.31
C LEU A 39 2.84 6.92 -4.83
N PHE A 40 3.46 6.19 -5.76
CA PHE A 40 4.25 4.99 -5.44
C PHE A 40 5.70 5.27 -5.02
N GLY A 41 6.25 6.42 -5.40
CA GLY A 41 7.61 6.82 -5.06
C GLY A 41 7.72 7.66 -3.78
N VAL A 42 6.62 8.29 -3.33
CA VAL A 42 6.65 9.20 -2.18
C VAL A 42 5.58 8.88 -1.14
N LEU A 43 4.29 8.92 -1.51
CA LEU A 43 3.19 8.74 -0.56
C LEU A 43 3.13 7.32 0.00
N GLU A 44 3.33 6.33 -0.86
CA GLU A 44 3.30 4.91 -0.51
C GLU A 44 4.44 4.55 0.48
N PRO A 45 5.72 4.88 0.21
CA PRO A 45 6.79 4.68 1.19
C PRO A 45 6.53 5.36 2.54
N ILE A 46 6.00 6.59 2.55
CA ILE A 46 5.68 7.28 3.80
C ILE A 46 4.59 6.53 4.57
N SER A 47 3.54 6.07 3.89
CA SER A 47 2.45 5.31 4.50
C SER A 47 2.95 3.99 5.11
N LEU A 48 3.81 3.27 4.38
CA LEU A 48 4.43 2.01 4.86
C LEU A 48 5.37 2.24 6.05
N ALA A 49 6.15 3.33 6.05
CA ALA A 49 7.01 3.69 7.17
C ALA A 49 6.20 4.09 8.41
N LEU A 50 5.07 4.79 8.25
CA LEU A 50 4.18 5.09 9.37
C LEU A 50 3.48 3.83 9.88
N GLY A 51 3.02 2.96 8.98
CA GLY A 51 2.39 1.69 9.31
C GLY A 51 3.31 0.74 10.08
N SER A 52 4.62 0.76 9.81
CA SER A 52 5.58 -0.05 10.57
C SER A 52 5.86 0.46 11.98
N VAL A 53 5.84 1.78 12.17
CA VAL A 53 6.08 2.41 13.48
C VAL A 53 4.85 2.35 14.39
N PHE A 54 3.65 2.40 13.81
CA PHE A 54 2.40 2.44 14.56
C PHE A 54 2.19 1.30 15.59
N PRO A 55 2.45 0.01 15.30
CA PRO A 55 2.34 -1.07 16.30
C PRO A 55 3.37 -0.96 17.45
N VAL A 56 4.47 -0.23 17.26
CA VAL A 56 5.46 0.05 18.32
C VAL A 56 4.99 1.19 19.22
N TYR A 57 4.30 2.18 18.65
CA TYR A 57 3.82 3.36 19.37
C TYR A 57 2.49 3.12 20.10
N ASP A 58 1.49 2.57 19.42
CA ASP A 58 0.18 2.24 19.97
C ASP A 58 -0.33 0.90 19.45
N LEU A 59 0.13 -0.17 20.09
CA LEU A 59 -0.26 -1.54 19.76
C LEU A 59 -1.78 -1.77 19.90
N ARG A 60 -2.43 -1.15 20.89
CA ARG A 60 -3.87 -1.34 21.14
C ARG A 60 -4.70 -0.65 20.05
N GLY A 61 -4.36 0.59 19.73
CA GLY A 61 -4.99 1.33 18.64
C GLY A 61 -4.76 0.66 17.29
N PHE A 62 -3.55 0.14 17.04
CA PHE A 62 -3.26 -0.60 15.81
C PHE A 62 -4.13 -1.83 15.65
N ILE A 63 -4.21 -2.69 16.68
CA ILE A 63 -5.02 -3.91 16.66
C ILE A 63 -6.50 -3.58 16.54
N ALA A 64 -7.00 -2.59 17.29
CA ALA A 64 -8.40 -2.17 17.20
C ALA A 64 -8.75 -1.62 15.80
N GLY A 65 -7.80 -0.95 15.15
CA GLY A 65 -7.95 -0.45 13.78
C GLY A 65 -8.04 -1.56 12.71
N GLN A 66 -7.55 -2.77 12.99
CA GLN A 66 -7.66 -3.90 12.05
C GLN A 66 -9.08 -4.52 12.02
N THR A 67 -9.90 -4.27 13.03
CA THR A 67 -11.27 -4.81 13.14
C THR A 67 -12.28 -3.71 13.48
N PRO A 68 -12.51 -2.74 12.57
CA PRO A 68 -13.35 -1.57 12.84
C PRO A 68 -14.81 -1.94 13.14
N THR A 69 -15.26 -3.12 12.70
CA THR A 69 -16.63 -3.63 12.92
C THR A 69 -16.81 -4.30 14.28
N ILE A 70 -15.73 -4.58 15.02
CA ILE A 70 -15.77 -5.32 16.29
C ILE A 70 -15.31 -4.40 17.41
N VAL A 71 -16.04 -4.38 18.53
CA VAL A 71 -15.65 -3.62 19.72
C VAL A 71 -14.29 -4.09 20.21
N ALA A 72 -13.37 -3.15 20.42
CA ALA A 72 -12.01 -3.45 20.85
C ALA A 72 -12.04 -4.31 22.14
N PRO A 73 -11.38 -5.48 22.16
CA PRO A 73 -11.39 -6.34 23.33
C PRO A 73 -10.65 -5.68 24.51
N ALA A 74 -11.17 -5.88 25.72
CA ALA A 74 -10.61 -5.31 26.94
C ALA A 74 -9.16 -5.80 27.19
N THR A 75 -8.88 -7.04 26.82
CA THR A 75 -7.57 -7.70 26.89
C THR A 75 -7.12 -8.12 25.50
N LEU A 76 -5.83 -7.91 25.19
CA LEU A 76 -5.25 -8.36 23.93
C LEU A 76 -4.82 -9.81 24.04
N HIS A 77 -5.22 -10.64 23.08
CA HIS A 77 -4.76 -12.02 22.99
C HIS A 77 -3.28 -12.05 22.52
N PRO A 78 -2.41 -12.92 23.08
CA PRO A 78 -1.00 -12.97 22.70
C PRO A 78 -0.75 -13.18 21.19
N SER A 79 -1.64 -13.91 20.50
CA SER A 79 -1.52 -14.07 19.03
C SER A 79 -1.77 -12.77 18.27
N SER A 80 -2.69 -11.90 18.73
CA SER A 80 -2.96 -10.61 18.11
C SER A 80 -1.76 -9.67 18.24
N ILE A 81 -1.04 -9.76 19.36
CA ILE A 81 0.21 -9.02 19.58
C ILE A 81 1.29 -9.49 18.60
N ALA A 82 1.48 -10.80 18.48
CA ALA A 82 2.45 -11.37 17.55
C ALA A 82 2.13 -10.99 16.09
N LEU A 83 0.86 -11.05 15.69
CA LEU A 83 0.40 -10.65 14.36
C LEU A 83 0.64 -9.15 14.10
N ALA A 84 0.38 -8.29 15.08
CA ALA A 84 0.62 -6.86 14.93
C ALA A 84 2.10 -6.52 14.67
N TYR A 85 3.02 -7.16 15.38
CA TYR A 85 4.46 -6.97 15.12
C TYR A 85 4.90 -7.58 13.78
N GLN A 86 4.34 -8.73 13.38
CA GLN A 86 4.60 -9.30 12.07
C GLN A 86 4.11 -8.38 10.93
N LEU A 87 2.96 -7.74 11.11
CA LEU A 87 2.42 -6.78 10.15
C LEU A 87 3.30 -5.51 10.08
N GLY A 88 3.80 -5.03 11.21
CA GLY A 88 4.78 -3.94 11.25
C GLY A 88 6.11 -4.27 10.54
N ASN A 89 6.60 -5.51 10.71
CA ASN A 89 7.77 -6.00 9.98
C ASN A 89 7.49 -6.08 8.47
N LEU A 90 6.31 -6.53 8.08
CA LEU A 90 5.90 -6.61 6.69
C LEU A 90 5.81 -5.23 6.03
N TYR A 91 5.24 -4.23 6.71
CA TYR A 91 5.25 -2.85 6.24
C TYR A 91 6.67 -2.28 6.09
N SER A 92 7.58 -2.61 7.01
CA SER A 92 9.00 -2.22 6.90
C SER A 92 9.68 -2.86 5.69
N LEU A 93 9.42 -4.14 5.44
CA LEU A 93 9.95 -4.84 4.27
C LEU A 93 9.40 -4.25 2.96
N LEU A 94 8.10 -3.99 2.88
CA LEU A 94 7.48 -3.36 1.72
C LEU A 94 8.02 -1.95 1.48
N PHE A 95 8.26 -1.17 2.54
CA PHE A 95 8.91 0.13 2.44
C PHE A 95 10.30 0.02 1.79
N LEU A 96 11.14 -0.88 2.29
CA LEU A 96 12.49 -1.10 1.76
C LEU A 96 12.46 -1.59 0.31
N VAL A 97 11.55 -2.50 -0.03
CA VAL A 97 11.38 -3.01 -1.40
C VAL A 97 10.87 -1.92 -2.32
N GLY A 98 9.87 -1.13 -1.92
CA GLY A 98 9.32 -0.03 -2.71
C GLY A 98 10.35 1.05 -3.00
N VAL A 99 11.08 1.52 -1.97
CA VAL A 99 12.19 2.47 -2.13
C VAL A 99 13.30 1.85 -2.98
N GLY A 100 13.66 0.59 -2.72
CA GLY A 100 14.69 -0.13 -3.47
C GLY A 100 14.35 -0.25 -4.96
N VAL A 101 13.14 -0.67 -5.30
CA VAL A 101 12.70 -0.81 -6.70
C VAL A 101 12.57 0.56 -7.35
N CYS A 102 11.89 1.52 -6.72
CA CYS A 102 11.65 2.85 -7.31
C CYS A 102 12.93 3.67 -7.50
N HIS A 103 13.96 3.48 -6.67
CA HIS A 103 15.21 4.25 -6.76
C HIS A 103 16.42 3.49 -7.31
N ALA A 104 16.45 2.16 -7.28
CA ALA A 104 17.59 1.39 -7.80
C ALA A 104 17.38 0.86 -9.23
N THR A 105 16.13 0.71 -9.70
CA THR A 105 15.91 0.19 -11.06
C THR A 105 15.98 1.29 -12.12
N THR A 106 16.71 1.01 -13.20
CA THR A 106 16.66 1.79 -14.44
C THR A 106 15.87 1.08 -15.54
N GLU A 107 15.29 -0.09 -15.24
CA GLU A 107 14.56 -0.92 -16.21
C GLU A 107 13.04 -0.75 -16.02
N PRO A 108 12.31 -0.19 -17.02
CA PRO A 108 10.87 0.00 -16.94
C PRO A 108 10.09 -1.29 -16.71
N ARG A 109 10.56 -2.42 -17.24
CA ARG A 109 9.87 -3.71 -17.10
C ARG A 109 9.83 -4.20 -15.65
N VAL A 110 10.91 -3.99 -14.90
CA VAL A 110 11.01 -4.39 -13.49
C VAL A 110 10.02 -3.59 -12.66
N LEU A 111 9.96 -2.27 -12.89
CA LEU A 111 9.03 -1.40 -12.21
C LEU A 111 7.57 -1.75 -12.55
N HIS A 112 7.26 -2.02 -13.82
CA HIS A 112 5.90 -2.39 -14.24
C HIS A 112 5.44 -3.70 -13.57
N ASN A 113 6.30 -4.71 -13.52
CA ASN A 113 5.98 -5.98 -12.86
C ASN A 113 5.82 -5.80 -11.34
N TYR A 114 6.60 -4.91 -10.73
CA TYR A 114 6.43 -4.54 -9.32
C TYR A 114 5.06 -3.90 -9.08
N LEU A 115 4.64 -2.93 -9.91
CA LEU A 115 3.33 -2.29 -9.79
C LEU A 115 2.17 -3.26 -10.01
N ILE A 116 2.30 -4.21 -10.94
CA ILE A 116 1.31 -5.29 -11.12
C ILE A 116 1.24 -6.16 -9.86
N GLY A 117 2.39 -6.57 -9.32
CA GLY A 117 2.44 -7.36 -8.09
C GLY A 117 1.78 -6.63 -6.91
N LEU A 118 2.03 -5.33 -6.78
CA LEU A 118 1.43 -4.49 -5.75
C LEU A 118 -0.10 -4.39 -5.92
N ALA A 119 -0.59 -4.20 -7.15
CA ALA A 119 -2.02 -4.18 -7.43
C ALA A 119 -2.72 -5.53 -7.13
N ILE A 120 -2.04 -6.65 -7.40
CA ILE A 120 -2.55 -7.98 -7.04
C ILE A 120 -2.62 -8.15 -5.53
N ALA A 121 -1.58 -7.72 -4.81
CA ALA A 121 -1.56 -7.81 -3.35
C ALA A 121 -2.67 -6.98 -2.68
N ASP A 122 -2.91 -5.77 -3.19
CA ASP A 122 -3.97 -4.87 -2.69
C ASP A 122 -5.37 -5.45 -2.92
N THR A 123 -5.65 -5.92 -4.15
CA THR A 123 -6.93 -6.55 -4.46
C THR A 123 -7.17 -7.86 -3.71
N LEU A 124 -6.12 -8.61 -3.41
CA LEU A 124 -6.21 -9.82 -2.60
C LEU A 124 -6.57 -9.49 -1.14
N GLN A 125 -6.01 -8.41 -0.59
CA GLN A 125 -6.31 -7.95 0.76
C GLN A 125 -7.77 -7.51 0.90
N ASP A 126 -8.30 -6.77 -0.07
CA ASP A 126 -9.69 -6.30 -0.08
C ASP A 126 -10.72 -7.42 -0.29
N GLY A 127 -10.38 -8.47 -1.05
CA GLY A 127 -11.28 -9.61 -1.30
C GLY A 127 -11.44 -10.57 -0.12
N MET A 128 -10.70 -10.35 0.97
CA MET A 128 -10.60 -11.26 2.12
C MET A 128 -11.15 -10.64 3.43
N LEU A 129 -11.68 -9.41 3.37
CA LEU A 129 -12.40 -8.71 4.43
C LEU A 129 -13.88 -8.51 4.06
#